data_AF-A0A0F8D0L0-F1
#
_entry.id   AF-A0A0F8D0L0-F1
#
_cell.length_a   1.000
_cell.length_b   1.000
_cell.length_c   1.000
_cell.angle_alpha   90.00
_cell.angle_beta   90.00
_cell.angle_gamma   90.00
#
_symmetry.space_group_name_H-M   'P 1'
#
loop_
_entity.id
_entity.type
_entity.pdbx_description
1 polymer ?
#
loop_
_entity_poly.entity_id
_entity_poly.type
_entity_poly.pdbx_seq_one_letter_code
_entity_poly.pdbx_strand_id
1 'polypeptide(L)'
;MDKKYLLDALRRYLEYYRDSINEMKTDPKKVGPYGVKTPFFPLYNRKGIFWILDSLGKIGCNTSQFEREVSKIDEEFKAYEKDYKEDFLNPLYNDLKGLIGTYEEYFSDFQKYKDIFRANEELDPLYKEYFLNRNKGLFFADEYEFDILISVRTYIEILFEYLDGKLNIEGLKNKVQEMDNIFKKDLDDILKCMGLDEYPSYEPFAPAKYWWLHIN
;
A
#
# COMPACT_ATOMS: atom_id res chain seq x y z
N MET A 1 -3.30 17.75 9.83
CA MET A 1 -2.84 16.40 10.20
C MET A 1 -2.75 16.30 11.71
N ASP A 2 -3.47 15.36 12.34
CA ASP A 2 -3.51 15.22 13.80
C ASP A 2 -2.37 14.31 14.31
N LYS A 3 -1.47 14.90 15.12
CA LYS A 3 -0.37 14.20 15.78
C LYS A 3 -0.85 12.98 16.59
N LYS A 4 -2.01 13.08 17.26
CA LYS A 4 -2.52 12.00 18.10
C LYS A 4 -2.85 10.76 17.27
N TYR A 5 -3.44 10.95 16.10
CA TYR A 5 -3.76 9.86 15.18
C TYR A 5 -2.49 9.16 14.68
N LEU A 6 -1.46 9.92 14.28
CA LEU A 6 -0.19 9.36 13.81
C LEU A 6 0.54 8.54 14.89
N LEU A 7 0.52 9.01 16.13
CA LEU A 7 1.13 8.28 17.25
C LEU A 7 0.38 6.98 17.57
N ASP A 8 -0.95 6.98 17.46
CA ASP A 8 -1.76 5.77 17.64
C ASP A 8 -1.53 4.77 16.51
N ALA A 9 -1.48 5.25 15.26
CA ALA A 9 -1.13 4.43 14.10
C ALA A 9 0.27 3.82 14.25
N LEU A 10 1.27 4.62 14.65
CA LEU A 10 2.63 4.15 14.88
C LEU A 10 2.67 3.01 15.91
N ARG A 11 1.96 3.16 17.02
CA ARG A 11 1.86 2.12 18.04
C ARG A 11 1.29 0.83 17.48
N ARG A 12 0.16 0.89 16.74
CA ARG A 12 -0.43 -0.29 16.11
C ARG A 12 0.52 -0.97 15.14
N TYR A 13 1.18 -0.20 14.28
CA TYR A 13 2.12 -0.76 13.31
C TYR A 13 3.36 -1.36 13.96
N LEU A 14 3.83 -0.82 15.09
CA LEU A 14 4.90 -1.44 15.89
C LEU A 14 4.46 -2.79 16.48
N GLU A 15 3.24 -2.87 17.00
CA GLU A 15 2.65 -4.11 17.50
C GLU A 15 2.51 -5.13 16.37
N TYR A 16 1.92 -4.75 15.23
CA TYR A 16 1.78 -5.61 14.06
C TYR A 16 3.14 -6.06 13.51
N TYR A 17 4.15 -5.20 13.54
CA TYR A 17 5.48 -5.58 13.08
C TYR A 17 6.07 -6.69 13.94
N ARG A 18 6.00 -6.56 15.28
CA ARG A 18 6.44 -7.60 16.22
C ARG A 18 5.64 -8.89 16.05
N ASP A 19 4.32 -8.78 15.98
CA ASP A 19 3.43 -9.93 15.84
C ASP A 19 3.67 -10.67 14.53
N SER A 20 3.92 -9.94 13.43
CA SER A 20 4.23 -10.54 12.14
C SER A 20 5.56 -11.30 12.13
N ILE A 21 6.57 -10.85 12.89
CA ILE A 21 7.83 -11.58 13.05
C ILE A 21 7.60 -12.86 13.87
N ASN A 22 6.78 -12.79 14.92
CA ASN A 22 6.43 -13.98 15.71
C ASN A 22 5.62 -14.97 14.88
N GLU A 23 4.65 -14.49 14.11
CA GLU A 23 3.83 -15.29 13.23
C GLU A 23 4.67 -15.98 12.15
N MET A 24 5.61 -15.26 11.54
CA MET A 24 6.56 -15.81 10.58
C MET A 24 7.42 -16.93 11.18
N LYS A 25 7.80 -16.83 12.47
CA LYS A 25 8.51 -17.89 13.19
C LYS A 25 7.64 -19.12 13.44
N THR A 26 6.31 -18.96 13.57
CA THR A 26 5.39 -20.05 13.94
C THR A 26 4.66 -20.69 12.76
N ASP A 27 4.27 -19.90 11.77
CA ASP A 27 3.53 -20.33 10.58
C ASP A 27 3.97 -19.51 9.35
N PRO A 28 5.12 -19.87 8.73
CA PRO A 28 5.65 -19.19 7.56
C PRO A 28 4.79 -19.40 6.29
N LYS A 29 3.74 -20.25 6.36
CA LYS A 29 2.86 -20.55 5.23
C LYS A 29 1.52 -19.81 5.31
N LYS A 30 1.25 -19.07 6.39
CA LYS A 30 0.03 -18.28 6.50
C LYS A 30 -0.09 -17.31 5.33
N VAL A 31 -1.30 -17.25 4.78
CA VAL A 31 -1.65 -16.42 3.63
C VAL A 31 -2.67 -15.39 4.11
N GLY A 32 -2.42 -14.12 3.83
CA GLY A 32 -3.37 -13.04 4.13
C GLY A 32 -4.12 -12.56 2.90
N PRO A 33 -4.66 -11.33 2.95
CA PRO A 33 -5.41 -10.74 1.84
C PRO A 33 -4.63 -10.78 0.52
N TYR A 34 -5.31 -11.01 -0.60
CA TYR A 34 -4.69 -11.05 -1.94
C TYR A 34 -3.58 -12.10 -2.13
N GLY A 35 -3.55 -13.13 -1.29
CA GLY A 35 -2.63 -14.25 -1.47
C GLY A 35 -1.20 -14.01 -0.98
N VAL A 36 -0.90 -12.90 -0.28
CA VAL A 36 0.45 -12.62 0.24
C VAL A 36 0.77 -13.52 1.44
N LYS A 37 1.97 -14.09 1.44
CA LYS A 37 2.44 -15.02 2.48
C LYS A 37 3.05 -14.30 3.68
N THR A 38 3.15 -15.00 4.81
CA THR A 38 3.67 -14.47 6.08
C THR A 38 4.96 -13.66 5.99
N PRO A 39 5.99 -14.05 5.19
CA PRO A 39 7.20 -13.25 4.98
C PRO A 39 6.96 -11.80 4.57
N PHE A 40 5.82 -11.50 3.94
CA PHE A 40 5.46 -10.16 3.49
C PHE A 40 5.00 -9.24 4.63
N PHE A 41 4.27 -9.73 5.63
CA PHE A 41 3.70 -8.87 6.67
C PHE A 41 4.75 -8.07 7.47
N PRO A 42 5.91 -8.64 7.83
CA PRO A 42 7.00 -7.86 8.41
C PRO A 42 7.43 -6.69 7.51
N LEU A 43 7.52 -6.90 6.20
CA LEU A 43 7.90 -5.86 5.23
C LEU A 43 6.83 -4.78 5.12
N TYR A 44 5.55 -5.19 5.06
CA TYR A 44 4.42 -4.27 5.00
C TYR A 44 4.34 -3.38 6.24
N ASN A 45 4.41 -3.98 7.42
CA ASN A 45 4.36 -3.25 8.67
C ASN A 45 5.57 -2.31 8.81
N ARG A 46 6.77 -2.80 8.49
CA ARG A 46 8.00 -1.99 8.48
C ARG A 46 7.87 -0.77 7.58
N LYS A 47 7.33 -0.93 6.37
CA LYS A 47 7.13 0.19 5.44
C LYS A 47 6.10 1.20 5.97
N GLY A 48 4.97 0.71 6.49
CA GLY A 48 3.96 1.55 7.13
C GLY A 48 4.53 2.39 8.27
N ILE A 49 5.37 1.81 9.13
CA ILE A 49 6.09 2.53 10.19
C ILE A 49 6.91 3.67 9.61
N PHE A 50 7.74 3.43 8.59
CA PHE A 50 8.59 4.48 8.01
C PHE A 50 7.77 5.64 7.44
N TRP A 51 6.64 5.34 6.79
CA TRP A 51 5.73 6.35 6.27
C TRP A 51 5.05 7.19 7.36
N ILE A 52 4.71 6.56 8.49
CA ILE A 52 4.17 7.27 9.65
C ILE A 52 5.26 8.14 10.31
N LEU A 53 6.49 7.65 10.42
CA LEU A 53 7.62 8.40 10.96
C LEU A 53 7.96 9.62 10.11
N ASP A 54 8.00 9.47 8.78
CA ASP A 54 8.19 10.60 7.86
C ASP A 54 7.09 11.67 8.05
N SER A 55 5.83 11.23 8.17
CA SER A 55 4.69 12.13 8.41
C SER A 55 4.80 12.86 9.76
N LEU A 56 5.23 12.16 10.82
CA LEU A 56 5.50 12.75 12.14
C LEU A 56 6.63 13.79 12.06
N GLY A 57 7.69 13.50 11.32
CA GLY A 57 8.81 14.41 11.08
C GLY A 57 8.37 15.69 10.36
N LYS A 58 7.54 15.55 9.30
CA LYS A 58 6.97 16.67 8.54
C LYS A 58 6.13 17.62 9.38
N ILE A 59 5.51 17.15 10.47
CA ILE A 59 4.76 17.99 11.43
C ILE A 59 5.58 18.41 12.66
N GLY A 60 6.91 18.25 12.62
CA GLY A 60 7.83 18.72 13.65
C GLY A 60 7.94 17.83 14.89
N CYS A 61 7.51 16.57 14.83
CA CYS A 61 7.73 15.63 15.92
C CYS A 61 9.16 15.07 15.90
N ASN A 62 9.78 14.94 17.06
CA ASN A 62 11.03 14.21 17.20
C ASN A 62 10.75 12.70 17.13
N THR A 63 11.26 12.04 16.09
CA THR A 63 11.05 10.61 15.81
C THR A 63 12.15 9.70 16.34
N SER A 64 13.24 10.25 16.88
CA SER A 64 14.45 9.48 17.19
C SER A 64 14.25 8.36 18.21
N GLN A 65 13.31 8.52 19.15
CA GLN A 65 12.99 7.44 20.09
C GLN A 65 12.30 6.27 19.40
N PHE A 66 11.37 6.54 18.48
CA PHE A 66 10.65 5.51 17.73
C PHE A 66 11.59 4.80 16.74
N GLU A 67 12.46 5.54 16.06
CA GLU A 67 13.47 4.97 15.16
C GLU A 67 14.38 3.95 15.85
N ARG A 68 14.76 4.21 17.11
CA ARG A 68 15.51 3.24 17.92
C ARG A 68 14.69 2.00 18.26
N GLU A 69 13.39 2.14 18.51
CA GLU A 69 12.52 1.00 18.78
C GLU A 69 12.35 0.13 17.53
N VAL A 70 12.14 0.76 16.37
CA VAL A 70 12.08 0.09 15.07
C VAL A 70 13.37 -0.64 14.77
N SER A 71 14.52 -0.02 15.04
CA SER A 71 15.84 -0.63 14.81
C SER A 71 16.02 -1.96 15.56
N LYS A 72 15.49 -2.09 16.78
CA LYS A 72 15.54 -3.34 17.55
C LYS A 72 14.69 -4.44 16.90
N ILE A 73 13.51 -4.09 16.43
CA ILE A 73 12.61 -5.04 15.73
C ILE A 73 13.23 -5.45 14.37
N ASP A 74 13.86 -4.50 13.67
CA ASP A 74 14.62 -4.72 12.44
C ASP A 74 15.77 -5.71 12.63
N GLU A 75 16.48 -5.67 13.76
CA GLU A 75 17.55 -6.62 14.09
C GLU A 75 17.02 -8.05 14.24
N GLU A 76 15.87 -8.22 14.91
CA GLU A 76 15.22 -9.53 15.03
C GLU A 76 14.77 -10.07 13.66
N PHE A 77 14.20 -9.20 12.83
CA PHE A 77 13.79 -9.56 11.47
C PHE A 77 14.98 -9.98 10.60
N LYS A 78 16.08 -9.22 10.64
CA LYS A 78 17.31 -9.54 9.89
C LYS A 78 17.97 -10.83 10.33
N ALA A 79 17.95 -11.13 11.63
CA ALA A 79 18.47 -12.38 12.16
C ALA A 79 17.69 -13.57 11.57
N TYR A 80 16.35 -13.48 11.55
CA TYR A 80 15.51 -14.49 10.93
C TYR A 80 15.76 -14.60 9.42
N GLU A 81 15.77 -13.49 8.68
CA GLU A 81 16.02 -13.50 7.22
C GLU A 81 17.33 -14.23 6.87
N LYS A 82 18.38 -14.00 7.66
CA LYS A 82 19.69 -14.63 7.44
C LYS A 82 19.63 -16.15 7.57
N ASP A 83 18.89 -16.64 8.57
CA ASP A 83 18.80 -18.07 8.87
C ASP A 83 17.90 -18.83 7.87
N TYR A 84 17.00 -18.12 7.17
CA TYR A 84 15.96 -18.69 6.28
C TYR A 84 15.93 -18.07 4.88
N LYS A 85 17.06 -17.58 4.38
CA LYS A 85 17.12 -16.71 3.17
C LYS A 85 16.46 -17.30 1.91
N GLU A 86 16.69 -18.57 1.60
CA GLU A 86 16.09 -19.22 0.41
C GLU A 86 14.58 -19.44 0.58
N ASP A 87 14.14 -19.76 1.79
CA ASP A 87 12.74 -19.90 2.16
C ASP A 87 12.00 -18.54 2.23
N PHE A 88 12.74 -17.44 2.11
CA PHE A 88 12.21 -16.08 2.16
C PHE A 88 12.03 -15.47 0.76
N LEU A 89 13.06 -15.54 -0.09
CA LEU A 89 13.07 -14.81 -1.37
C LEU A 89 12.14 -15.43 -2.43
N ASN A 90 12.08 -16.76 -2.53
CA ASN A 90 11.26 -17.43 -3.53
C ASN A 90 9.75 -17.21 -3.29
N PRO A 91 9.21 -17.35 -2.06
CA PRO A 91 7.82 -16.99 -1.78
C PRO A 91 7.49 -15.54 -2.12
N LEU A 92 8.31 -14.58 -1.68
CA LEU A 92 8.08 -13.16 -1.95
C LEU A 92 8.10 -12.81 -3.44
N TYR A 93 8.98 -13.44 -4.21
CA TYR A 93 9.03 -13.25 -5.66
C TYR A 93 7.80 -13.82 -6.36
N ASN A 94 7.28 -14.97 -5.90
CA ASN A 94 6.03 -15.52 -6.42
C ASN A 94 4.82 -14.67 -6.02
N ASP A 95 4.79 -14.16 -4.79
CA ASP A 95 3.76 -13.24 -4.33
C ASP A 95 3.78 -11.95 -5.16
N LEU A 96 4.97 -11.41 -5.48
CA LEU A 96 5.13 -10.27 -6.38
C LEU A 96 4.50 -10.55 -7.76
N LYS A 97 4.77 -11.71 -8.35
CA LYS A 97 4.15 -12.08 -9.64
C LYS A 97 2.63 -12.19 -9.55
N GLY A 98 2.13 -12.80 -8.48
CA GLY A 98 0.69 -12.92 -8.23
C GLY A 98 0.04 -11.55 -8.11
N LEU A 99 0.61 -10.66 -7.29
CA LEU A 99 0.13 -9.30 -7.11
C LEU A 99 0.16 -8.50 -8.41
N ILE A 100 1.18 -8.65 -9.24
CA ILE A 100 1.22 -7.98 -10.56
C ILE A 100 0.07 -8.47 -11.44
N GLY A 101 -0.22 -9.78 -11.47
CA GLY A 101 -1.39 -10.30 -12.20
C GLY A 101 -2.70 -9.72 -11.70
N THR A 102 -2.88 -9.68 -10.37
CA THR A 102 -4.03 -9.03 -9.74
C THR A 102 -4.11 -7.53 -10.06
N TYR A 103 -2.96 -6.84 -10.11
CA TYR A 103 -2.90 -5.43 -10.49
C TYR A 103 -3.30 -5.21 -11.94
N GLU A 104 -2.90 -6.09 -12.87
CA GLU A 104 -3.31 -6.03 -14.28
C GLU A 104 -4.82 -6.24 -14.46
N GLU A 105 -5.39 -7.21 -13.74
CA GLU A 105 -6.83 -7.49 -13.74
C GLU A 105 -7.59 -6.25 -13.29
N TYR A 106 -7.23 -5.72 -12.11
CA TYR A 106 -7.89 -4.53 -11.60
C TYR A 106 -7.63 -3.32 -12.51
N PHE A 107 -6.42 -3.13 -13.03
CA PHE A 107 -6.12 -2.02 -13.93
C PHE A 107 -6.98 -2.08 -15.20
N SER A 108 -7.19 -3.27 -15.75
CA SER A 108 -8.04 -3.47 -16.93
C SER A 108 -9.50 -3.09 -16.65
N ASP A 109 -10.02 -3.47 -15.50
CA ASP A 109 -11.37 -3.07 -15.06
C ASP A 109 -11.45 -1.55 -14.88
N PHE A 110 -10.45 -0.94 -14.23
CA PHE A 110 -10.39 0.52 -14.13
C PHE A 110 -10.46 1.19 -15.51
N GLN A 111 -9.66 0.72 -16.48
CA GLN A 111 -9.64 1.27 -17.83
C GLN A 111 -10.98 1.12 -18.55
N LYS A 112 -11.74 0.03 -18.29
CA LYS A 112 -13.08 -0.19 -18.84
C LYS A 112 -14.11 0.81 -18.29
N TYR A 113 -14.01 1.16 -17.00
CA TYR A 113 -15.02 1.97 -16.32
C TYR A 113 -14.65 3.45 -16.20
N LYS A 114 -13.40 3.85 -16.46
CA LYS A 114 -12.88 5.23 -16.23
C LYS A 114 -13.70 6.36 -16.89
N ASP A 115 -14.31 6.12 -18.05
CA ASP A 115 -15.04 7.17 -18.77
C ASP A 115 -16.43 7.44 -18.19
N ILE A 116 -17.00 6.49 -17.43
CA ILE A 116 -18.22 6.72 -16.63
C ILE A 116 -18.00 7.86 -15.63
N PHE A 117 -16.78 7.97 -15.10
CA PHE A 117 -16.41 9.00 -14.14
C PHE A 117 -16.17 10.37 -14.78
N ARG A 118 -15.82 10.41 -16.08
CA ARG A 118 -15.59 11.65 -16.83
C ARG A 118 -16.87 12.28 -17.40
N ALA A 119 -17.87 11.47 -17.73
CA ALA A 119 -19.07 11.92 -18.45
C ALA A 119 -20.14 12.61 -17.58
N ASN A 120 -20.06 12.50 -16.26
CA ASN A 120 -21.00 13.17 -15.36
C ASN A 120 -20.52 14.57 -14.96
N GLU A 121 -20.65 15.55 -15.88
CA GLU A 121 -20.68 16.98 -15.54
C GLU A 121 -21.85 17.30 -14.57
N GLU A 122 -22.84 16.42 -14.51
CA GLU A 122 -23.84 16.31 -13.45
C GLU A 122 -23.55 15.04 -12.63
N LEU A 123 -22.46 15.02 -11.85
CA LEU A 123 -22.39 14.08 -10.73
C LEU A 123 -23.62 14.37 -9.87
N ASP A 124 -24.62 13.49 -9.94
CA ASP A 124 -25.84 13.59 -9.16
C ASP A 124 -25.43 13.96 -7.72
N PRO A 125 -26.01 15.03 -7.14
CA PRO A 125 -25.65 15.50 -5.81
C PRO A 125 -25.64 14.38 -4.77
N LEU A 126 -26.48 13.35 -4.94
CA LEU A 126 -26.48 12.16 -4.12
C LEU A 126 -25.17 11.35 -4.26
N TYR A 127 -24.56 11.27 -5.45
CA TYR A 127 -23.27 10.61 -5.67
C TYR A 127 -22.10 11.42 -5.11
N LYS A 128 -22.13 12.74 -5.28
CA LYS A 128 -21.12 13.63 -4.67
C LYS A 128 -21.23 13.62 -3.14
N GLU A 129 -22.45 13.65 -2.62
CA GLU A 129 -22.74 13.53 -1.19
C GLU A 129 -22.44 12.11 -0.67
N TYR A 130 -22.68 11.05 -1.43
CA TYR A 130 -22.32 9.67 -1.07
C TYR A 130 -20.80 9.47 -1.03
N PHE A 131 -20.07 10.06 -1.99
CA PHE A 131 -18.61 10.11 -2.02
C PHE A 131 -18.03 10.87 -0.81
N LEU A 132 -18.65 11.99 -0.42
CA LEU A 132 -18.15 12.87 0.64
C LEU A 132 -18.62 12.47 2.05
N ASN A 133 -19.83 11.90 2.21
CA ASN A 133 -20.44 11.57 3.51
C ASN A 133 -20.17 10.13 3.95
N ARG A 134 -19.85 9.20 3.05
CA ARG A 134 -19.32 7.88 3.45
C ARG A 134 -17.81 7.86 3.28
N ASN A 135 -17.17 8.21 4.39
CA ASN A 135 -15.88 7.72 4.89
C ASN A 135 -15.77 6.17 4.95
N LYS A 136 -16.29 5.47 3.94
CA LYS A 136 -16.09 4.05 3.67
C LYS A 136 -15.65 4.01 2.21
N GLY A 137 -14.42 3.57 1.96
CA GLY A 137 -14.07 3.06 0.63
C GLY A 137 -15.18 2.14 0.15
N LEU A 138 -15.55 2.26 -1.13
CA LEU A 138 -16.39 1.36 -1.96
C LEU A 138 -17.14 2.21 -2.99
N PHE A 139 -16.65 2.24 -4.23
CA PHE A 139 -17.52 2.50 -5.39
C PHE A 139 -17.74 1.18 -6.11
N PHE A 140 -19.00 0.78 -6.26
CA PHE A 140 -19.41 -0.34 -7.11
C PHE A 140 -19.91 0.25 -8.43
N ALA A 141 -19.05 0.29 -9.44
CA ALA A 141 -19.49 -0.14 -10.76
C ALA A 141 -19.09 -1.62 -10.81
N ASP A 142 -20.04 -2.54 -10.60
CA ASP A 142 -19.81 -3.99 -10.57
C ASP A 142 -18.72 -4.49 -9.58
N GLU A 143 -18.73 -4.05 -8.31
CA GLU A 143 -17.80 -4.55 -7.26
C GLU A 143 -16.34 -4.06 -7.34
N TYR A 144 -16.09 -3.02 -8.13
CA TYR A 144 -14.73 -2.53 -8.37
C TYR A 144 -14.24 -1.42 -7.42
N GLU A 145 -13.45 -1.77 -6.39
CA GLU A 145 -12.88 -0.79 -5.46
C GLU A 145 -11.50 -0.26 -5.92
N PHE A 146 -11.41 1.04 -6.25
CA PHE A 146 -10.13 1.73 -6.47
C PHE A 146 -9.11 1.52 -5.34
N ASP A 147 -9.62 1.46 -4.12
CA ASP A 147 -8.85 1.25 -2.89
C ASP A 147 -8.12 -0.10 -2.94
N ILE A 148 -8.71 -1.12 -3.58
CA ILE A 148 -8.08 -2.42 -3.79
C ILE A 148 -6.92 -2.30 -4.77
N LEU A 149 -7.12 -1.63 -5.92
CA LEU A 149 -6.04 -1.46 -6.89
C LEU A 149 -4.84 -0.71 -6.27
N ILE A 150 -5.10 0.36 -5.52
CA ILE A 150 -4.05 1.12 -4.82
C ILE A 150 -3.40 0.27 -3.72
N SER A 151 -4.17 -0.55 -3.00
CA SER A 151 -3.64 -1.46 -1.98
C SER A 151 -2.74 -2.54 -2.58
N VAL A 152 -3.18 -3.20 -3.66
CA VAL A 152 -2.39 -4.19 -4.39
C VAL A 152 -1.10 -3.55 -4.90
N ARG A 153 -1.19 -2.35 -5.47
CA ARG A 153 -0.01 -1.63 -5.96
C ARG A 153 0.95 -1.22 -4.85
N THR A 154 0.44 -0.88 -3.67
CA THR A 154 1.25 -0.62 -2.48
C THR A 154 2.02 -1.86 -2.05
N TYR A 155 1.39 -3.04 -2.14
CA TYR A 155 2.04 -4.30 -1.80
C TYR A 155 3.16 -4.63 -2.80
N ILE A 156 2.91 -4.37 -4.09
CA ILE A 156 3.94 -4.47 -5.14
C ILE A 156 5.12 -3.55 -4.83
N GLU A 157 4.88 -2.31 -4.40
CA GLU A 157 5.96 -1.36 -4.08
C GLU A 157 6.87 -1.87 -2.98
N ILE A 158 6.27 -2.37 -1.89
CA ILE A 158 7.01 -2.93 -0.76
C ILE A 158 7.89 -4.10 -1.21
N LEU A 159 7.37 -4.96 -2.09
CA LEU A 159 8.13 -6.08 -2.64
C LEU A 159 9.21 -5.63 -3.62
N PHE A 160 8.96 -4.61 -4.45
CA PHE A 160 9.98 -4.04 -5.31
C PHE A 160 11.15 -3.48 -4.51
N GLU A 161 10.89 -2.64 -3.51
CA GLU A 161 11.94 -2.09 -2.65
C GLU A 161 12.75 -3.18 -1.94
N TYR A 162 12.06 -4.22 -1.46
CA TYR A 162 12.72 -5.28 -0.72
C TYR A 162 13.53 -6.22 -1.62
N LEU A 163 12.99 -6.60 -2.78
CA LEU A 163 13.64 -7.55 -3.68
C LEU A 163 14.69 -6.89 -4.57
N ASP A 164 14.73 -5.56 -4.63
CA ASP A 164 15.76 -4.82 -5.35
C ASP A 164 17.16 -5.16 -4.84
N GLY A 165 18.08 -5.42 -5.76
CA GLY A 165 19.43 -5.89 -5.43
C GLY A 165 19.51 -7.32 -4.86
N LYS A 166 18.38 -8.01 -4.65
CA LYS A 166 18.34 -9.43 -4.23
C LYS A 166 17.98 -10.37 -5.38
N LEU A 167 17.08 -9.95 -6.27
CA LEU A 167 16.65 -10.68 -7.45
C LEU A 167 16.60 -9.75 -8.67
N ASN A 168 16.69 -10.33 -9.87
CA ASN A 168 16.43 -9.57 -11.09
C ASN A 168 14.91 -9.38 -11.29
N ILE A 169 14.42 -8.19 -10.95
CA ILE A 169 13.02 -7.77 -11.05
C ILE A 169 12.79 -6.63 -12.06
N GLU A 170 13.79 -6.27 -12.85
CA GLU A 170 13.74 -5.09 -13.73
C GLU A 170 12.58 -5.17 -14.75
N GLY A 171 12.38 -6.34 -15.36
CA GLY A 171 11.26 -6.56 -16.28
C GLY A 171 9.88 -6.41 -15.61
N LEU A 172 9.77 -6.80 -14.32
CA LEU A 172 8.53 -6.64 -13.55
C LEU A 172 8.29 -5.17 -13.19
N LYS A 173 9.35 -4.44 -12.80
CA LYS A 173 9.29 -2.99 -12.53
C LYS A 173 8.83 -2.21 -13.75
N ASN A 174 9.42 -2.48 -14.93
CA ASN A 174 9.05 -1.79 -16.17
C ASN A 174 7.57 -2.01 -16.52
N LYS A 175 7.10 -3.26 -16.41
CA LYS A 175 5.70 -3.62 -16.66
C LYS A 175 4.74 -2.85 -15.75
N VAL A 176 5.05 -2.78 -14.46
CA VAL A 176 4.20 -2.05 -13.50
C VAL A 176 4.26 -0.54 -13.74
N GLN A 177 5.44 0.01 -14.06
CA GLN A 177 5.60 1.44 -14.34
C GLN A 177 4.75 1.89 -15.54
N GLU A 178 4.63 1.06 -16.59
CA GLU A 178 3.77 1.35 -17.74
C GLU A 178 2.30 1.51 -17.31
N MET A 179 1.79 0.62 -16.45
CA MET A 179 0.43 0.70 -15.91
C MET A 179 0.28 1.88 -14.95
N ASP A 180 1.26 2.13 -14.07
CA ASP A 180 1.26 3.24 -13.11
C ASP A 180 1.12 4.59 -13.81
N ASN A 181 1.86 4.80 -14.90
CA ASN A 181 1.81 6.04 -15.67
C ASN A 181 0.41 6.31 -16.24
N ILE A 182 -0.28 5.27 -16.71
CA ILE A 182 -1.64 5.39 -17.24
C ILE A 182 -2.63 5.59 -16.10
N PHE A 183 -2.55 4.75 -15.06
CA PHE A 183 -3.43 4.78 -13.91
C PHE A 183 -3.38 6.14 -13.20
N LYS A 184 -2.18 6.64 -12.89
CA LYS A 184 -1.98 7.93 -12.21
C LYS A 184 -2.61 9.08 -12.98
N LYS A 185 -2.35 9.14 -14.29
CA LYS A 185 -2.91 10.17 -15.18
C LYS A 185 -4.43 10.13 -15.19
N ASP A 186 -5.03 8.97 -15.45
CA ASP A 186 -6.47 8.86 -15.56
C ASP A 186 -7.18 9.11 -14.21
N LEU A 187 -6.62 8.64 -13.10
CA LEU A 187 -7.18 8.90 -11.78
C LEU A 187 -7.04 10.38 -11.39
N ASP A 188 -5.93 11.06 -11.71
CA ASP A 188 -5.80 12.50 -11.50
C ASP A 188 -6.84 13.31 -12.27
N ASP A 189 -7.13 12.92 -13.52
CA ASP A 189 -8.18 13.56 -14.32
C ASP A 189 -9.56 13.37 -13.68
N ILE A 190 -9.86 12.16 -13.18
CA ILE A 190 -11.10 11.86 -12.47
C ILE A 190 -11.21 12.71 -11.19
N LEU A 191 -10.17 12.73 -10.36
CA LEU A 191 -10.16 13.51 -9.11
C LEU A 191 -10.38 15.01 -9.39
N LYS A 192 -9.75 15.57 -10.43
CA LYS A 192 -9.96 16.96 -10.85
C LYS A 192 -11.40 17.22 -11.27
N CYS A 193 -12.03 16.33 -12.05
CA CYS A 193 -13.45 16.45 -12.41
C CYS A 193 -14.36 16.45 -11.17
N MET A 194 -13.97 15.75 -10.11
CA MET A 194 -14.69 15.69 -8.84
C MET A 194 -14.41 16.89 -7.91
N GLY A 195 -13.47 17.77 -8.29
CA GLY A 195 -13.04 18.91 -7.46
C GLY A 195 -12.19 18.49 -6.26
N LEU A 196 -11.43 17.39 -6.40
CA LEU A 196 -10.54 16.86 -5.38
C LEU A 196 -9.09 17.06 -5.79
N ASP A 197 -8.29 17.64 -4.89
CA ASP A 197 -6.86 17.87 -5.13
C ASP A 197 -6.00 16.61 -4.83
N GLU A 198 -6.52 15.69 -4.03
CA GLU A 198 -5.83 14.46 -3.63
C GLU A 198 -6.78 13.27 -3.53
N TYR A 199 -6.21 12.06 -3.58
CA TYR A 199 -6.96 10.82 -3.37
C TYR A 199 -7.51 10.78 -1.93
N PRO A 200 -8.83 10.65 -1.77
CA PRO A 200 -9.45 10.60 -0.45
C PRO A 200 -9.33 9.19 0.12
N SER A 201 -8.54 9.03 1.18
CA SER A 201 -8.50 7.79 1.95
C SER A 201 -8.91 8.04 3.40
N TYR A 202 -9.73 7.11 3.91
CA TYR A 202 -10.26 7.10 5.27
C TYR A 202 -9.16 7.01 6.33
N GLU A 203 -8.08 6.32 5.99
CA GLU A 203 -6.86 6.30 6.77
C GLU A 203 -5.87 7.26 6.10
N PRO A 204 -5.79 8.53 6.54
CA PRO A 204 -4.90 9.52 5.93
C PRO A 204 -3.42 9.11 5.95
N PHE A 205 -3.08 8.02 6.64
CA PHE A 205 -1.75 7.45 6.74
C PHE A 205 -1.71 5.94 6.50
N ALA A 206 -2.72 5.39 5.80
CA ALA A 206 -2.58 4.05 5.26
C ALA A 206 -1.39 4.04 4.27
N PRO A 207 -0.60 2.95 4.27
CA PRO A 207 0.33 2.58 3.22
C PRO A 207 -0.07 3.01 1.81
N ALA A 208 -1.32 2.71 1.44
CA ALA A 208 -1.94 3.10 0.18
C ALA A 208 -1.98 4.61 -0.08
N LYS A 209 -2.45 5.40 0.90
CA LYS A 209 -2.53 6.85 0.74
C LYS A 209 -1.14 7.47 0.68
N TYR A 210 -0.21 7.02 1.54
CA TYR A 210 1.14 7.54 1.51
C TYR A 210 1.80 7.28 0.16
N TRP A 211 1.72 6.04 -0.34
CA TRP A 211 2.26 5.68 -1.66
C TRP A 211 1.67 6.58 -2.75
N TRP A 212 0.35 6.74 -2.78
CA TRP A 212 -0.31 7.61 -3.77
C TRP A 212 0.20 9.05 -3.76
N LEU A 213 0.35 9.64 -2.56
CA LEU A 213 0.80 11.03 -2.41
C LEU A 213 2.27 11.25 -2.78
N HIS A 214 3.06 10.18 -2.90
CA HIS A 214 4.51 10.27 -3.09
C HIS A 214 5.02 9.44 -4.28
N ILE A 215 4.12 8.97 -5.15
CA ILE A 215 4.50 8.37 -6.43
C ILE A 215 4.94 9.50 -7.39
N ASN A 216 6.07 9.29 -8.07
CA ASN A 216 6.62 10.24 -9.06
C ASN A 216 5.96 10.08 -10.43
#